data_AF-A0A953NFM4-F1
#
_entry.id   AF-A0A953NFM4-F1
#
_cell.length_a   1.000
_cell.length_b   1.000
_cell.length_c   1.000
_cell.angle_alpha   90.00
_cell.angle_beta   90.00
_cell.angle_gamma   90.00
#
_symmetry.space_group_name_H-M   'P 1'
#
loop_
_entity.id
_entity.type
_entity.pdbx_description
1 polymer ?
#
loop_
_entity_poly.entity_id
_entity_poly.type
_entity_poly.pdbx_seq_one_letter_code
_entity_poly.pdbx_strand_id
1 'polypeptide(L)'
;MARRNWEELKKEFMLGDYKSLKEFADKKGINYDYLRRKTKGWLKERVTKQSQKSHKIIEKTIEKQIEHEVDYNTTHLKLWGEFLNILSEALKDIENIKTRDGKISAAALEKLANVMDKAQKGQRLALGLDEQKQDNTELLNKVNEIVRALQDDNV
;
A
#
# COMPACT_ATOMS: atom_id res chain seq x y z
N MET A 1 51.73 8.17 -12.24
CA MET A 1 50.35 7.68 -12.44
C MET A 1 49.52 8.06 -11.22
N ALA A 2 48.43 8.80 -11.38
CA ALA A 2 47.57 9.17 -10.26
C ALA A 2 47.03 7.91 -9.55
N ARG A 3 47.21 7.84 -8.23
CA ARG A 3 46.71 6.76 -7.39
C ARG A 3 45.19 6.87 -7.37
N ARG A 4 44.49 6.06 -8.18
CA ARG A 4 43.02 6.06 -8.23
C ARG A 4 42.43 5.77 -6.85
N ASN A 5 41.41 6.53 -6.49
CA ASN A 5 40.63 6.33 -5.27
C ASN A 5 39.62 5.19 -5.49
N TRP A 6 40.00 3.98 -5.07
CA TRP A 6 39.19 2.78 -5.28
C TRP A 6 37.89 2.78 -4.48
N GLU A 7 37.85 3.43 -3.31
CA GLU A 7 36.63 3.54 -2.50
C GLU A 7 35.58 4.42 -3.17
N GLU A 8 36.01 5.52 -3.80
CA GLU A 8 35.12 6.40 -4.55
C GLU A 8 34.55 5.72 -5.78
N LEU A 9 35.40 5.02 -6.55
CA LEU A 9 34.95 4.19 -7.68
C LEU A 9 33.99 3.09 -7.21
N LYS A 10 34.19 2.52 -6.03
CA LYS A 10 33.28 1.53 -5.45
C LYS A 10 31.92 2.16 -5.17
N LYS A 11 31.90 3.31 -4.49
CA LYS A 11 30.66 4.04 -4.16
C LYS A 11 29.88 4.39 -5.43
N GLU A 12 30.57 4.92 -6.44
CA GLU A 12 29.95 5.24 -7.72
C GLU A 12 29.39 4.01 -8.43
N PHE A 13 30.15 2.91 -8.49
CA PHE A 13 29.67 1.68 -9.11
C PHE A 13 28.45 1.09 -8.38
N MET A 14 28.41 1.19 -7.04
CA MET A 14 27.33 0.67 -6.22
C MET A 14 26.04 1.49 -6.37
N LEU A 15 26.15 2.81 -6.50
CA LEU A 15 25.01 3.73 -6.52
C LEU A 15 24.54 4.10 -7.93
N GLY A 16 25.43 4.02 -8.93
CA GLY A 16 25.12 4.44 -10.29
C GLY A 16 24.37 3.40 -11.11
N ASP A 17 23.82 3.85 -12.24
CA ASP A 17 23.09 3.01 -13.18
C ASP A 17 24.04 2.43 -14.24
N TYR A 18 24.69 1.32 -13.87
CA TYR A 18 25.55 0.52 -14.73
C TYR A 18 25.07 -0.92 -14.74
N LYS A 19 24.94 -1.54 -15.92
CA LYS A 19 24.53 -2.95 -16.07
C LYS A 19 25.65 -3.94 -15.76
N SER A 20 26.92 -3.51 -15.88
CA SER A 20 28.07 -4.39 -15.66
C SER A 20 29.33 -3.61 -15.24
N LEU A 21 30.34 -4.35 -14.74
CA LEU A 21 31.69 -3.80 -14.54
C LEU A 21 32.35 -3.34 -15.85
N LYS A 22 31.97 -3.92 -17.00
CA LYS A 22 32.50 -3.54 -18.30
C LYS A 22 31.99 -2.16 -18.69
N GLU A 23 30.68 -1.94 -18.60
CA GLU A 23 30.07 -0.63 -18.86
C GLU A 23 30.64 0.45 -17.92
N PHE A 24 30.82 0.12 -16.64
CA PHE A 24 31.46 1.02 -15.70
C PHE A 24 32.92 1.34 -16.08
N ALA A 25 33.68 0.34 -16.54
CA ALA A 25 35.05 0.52 -17.01
C ALA A 25 35.10 1.47 -18.22
N ASP A 26 34.21 1.26 -19.20
CA ASP A 26 34.11 2.05 -20.42
C ASP A 26 33.77 3.52 -20.09
N LYS A 27 32.75 3.75 -19.25
CA LYS A 27 32.38 5.10 -18.79
C LYS A 27 33.49 5.80 -17.98
N LYS A 28 34.37 5.05 -17.33
CA LYS A 28 35.49 5.62 -16.54
C LYS A 28 36.82 5.67 -17.28
N GLY A 29 36.86 5.24 -18.55
CA GLY A 29 38.12 5.16 -19.31
C GLY A 29 39.15 4.24 -18.64
N ILE A 30 38.69 3.16 -18.01
CA ILE A 30 39.53 2.20 -17.30
C ILE A 30 39.63 0.92 -18.12
N ASN A 31 40.84 0.38 -18.28
CA ASN A 31 41.00 -0.95 -18.86
C ASN A 31 40.24 -2.01 -18.02
N TYR A 32 39.37 -2.76 -18.69
CA TYR A 32 38.47 -3.72 -18.05
C TYR A 32 39.20 -4.82 -17.28
N ASP A 33 40.26 -5.42 -17.82
CA ASP A 33 40.99 -6.51 -17.16
C ASP A 33 41.68 -6.03 -15.89
N TYR A 34 42.22 -4.80 -15.93
CA TYR A 34 42.79 -4.15 -14.77
C TYR A 34 41.72 -3.86 -13.69
N LEU A 35 40.55 -3.32 -14.09
CA LEU A 35 39.43 -3.07 -13.19
C LEU A 35 38.96 -4.37 -12.54
N ARG A 36 38.65 -5.38 -13.34
CA ARG A 36 38.11 -6.68 -12.92
C ARG A 36 38.98 -7.36 -11.86
N ARG A 37 40.31 -7.24 -11.97
CA ARG A 37 41.26 -7.77 -10.98
C ARG A 37 41.19 -7.04 -9.64
N LYS A 38 40.97 -5.72 -9.65
CA LYS A 38 40.94 -4.86 -8.47
C LYS A 38 39.56 -4.81 -7.79
N THR A 39 38.49 -5.08 -8.53
CA THR A 39 37.10 -4.96 -8.07
C THR A 39 36.39 -6.31 -7.90
N LYS A 40 37.15 -7.38 -7.59
CA LYS A 40 36.57 -8.72 -7.37
C LYS A 40 35.49 -8.64 -6.28
N GLY A 41 34.34 -9.25 -6.55
CA GLY A 41 33.22 -9.28 -5.62
C GLY A 41 32.31 -8.05 -5.64
N TRP A 42 32.70 -6.94 -6.28
CA TRP A 42 31.84 -5.74 -6.32
C TRP A 42 30.48 -5.99 -6.95
N LEU A 43 30.42 -6.77 -8.04
CA LEU A 43 29.16 -7.11 -8.68
C LEU A 43 28.25 -7.93 -7.75
N LYS A 44 28.81 -8.94 -7.06
CA LYS A 44 28.08 -9.77 -6.10
C LYS A 44 27.58 -8.93 -4.93
N GLU A 45 28.44 -8.09 -4.35
CA GLU A 45 28.07 -7.17 -3.26
C GLU A 45 26.95 -6.22 -3.68
N ARG A 46 27.01 -5.66 -4.90
CA ARG A 46 25.95 -4.78 -5.42
C ARG A 46 24.62 -5.50 -5.55
N VAL A 47 24.61 -6.70 -6.14
CA VAL A 47 23.40 -7.52 -6.27
C VAL A 47 22.80 -7.84 -4.90
N THR A 48 23.62 -8.25 -3.93
CA THR A 48 23.18 -8.50 -2.55
C THR A 48 22.58 -7.25 -1.90
N LYS A 49 23.27 -6.10 -2.00
CA LYS A 49 22.78 -4.83 -1.44
C LYS A 49 21.49 -4.36 -2.10
N GLN A 50 21.35 -4.54 -3.41
CA GLN A 50 20.14 -4.18 -4.14
C GLN A 50 18.96 -5.06 -3.71
N SER A 51 19.18 -6.37 -3.53
CA SER A 51 18.16 -7.28 -3.00
C SER A 51 17.74 -6.89 -1.57
N GLN A 52 18.70 -6.64 -0.68
CA GLN A 52 18.43 -6.17 0.68
C GLN A 52 17.66 -4.84 0.70
N LYS A 53 18.05 -3.89 -0.17
CA LYS A 53 17.34 -2.61 -0.33
C LYS A 53 15.90 -2.84 -0.80
N SER A 54 15.70 -3.69 -1.79
CA SER A 54 14.36 -4.01 -2.31
C SER A 54 13.48 -4.60 -1.21
N HIS A 55 14.01 -5.57 -0.45
CA HIS A 55 13.29 -6.18 0.66
C HIS A 55 12.90 -5.13 1.71
N LYS A 56 13.84 -4.26 2.11
CA LYS A 56 13.60 -3.19 3.07
C LYS A 56 12.60 -2.14 2.58
N ILE A 57 12.56 -1.88 1.27
CA ILE A 57 11.55 -0.99 0.66
C ILE A 57 10.16 -1.63 0.80
N ILE A 58 10.02 -2.92 0.49
CA ILE A 58 8.75 -3.64 0.60
C ILE A 58 8.27 -3.62 2.05
N GLU A 59 9.12 -4.02 3.00
CA GLU A 59 8.83 -4.04 4.43
C GLU A 59 8.34 -2.67 4.92
N LYS A 60 9.11 -1.60 4.67
CA LYS A 60 8.72 -0.24 5.06
C LYS A 60 7.46 0.28 4.37
N THR A 61 7.18 -0.18 3.15
CA THR A 61 5.96 0.20 2.43
C THR A 61 4.76 -0.43 3.11
N ILE A 62 4.85 -1.72 3.45
CA ILE A 62 3.81 -2.44 4.19
C ILE A 62 3.59 -1.81 5.56
N GLU A 63 4.66 -1.51 6.32
CA GLU A 63 4.55 -0.84 7.63
C GLU A 63 3.76 0.48 7.53
N LYS A 64 4.11 1.33 6.55
CA LYS A 64 3.39 2.59 6.33
C LYS A 64 1.94 2.40 5.92
N GLN A 65 1.66 1.40 5.08
CA GLN A 65 0.28 1.07 4.69
C GLN A 65 -0.53 0.66 5.92
N ILE A 66 0.03 -0.20 6.79
CA ILE A 66 -0.58 -0.59 8.06
C ILE A 66 -0.83 0.63 8.95
N GLU A 67 0.15 1.51 9.11
CA GLU A 67 -0.01 2.73 9.91
C GLU A 67 -1.17 3.60 9.39
N HIS A 68 -1.24 3.81 8.07
CA HIS A 68 -2.33 4.55 7.44
C HIS A 68 -3.69 3.87 7.65
N GLU A 69 -3.79 2.55 7.43
CA GLU A 69 -5.03 1.80 7.63
C GLU A 69 -5.48 1.82 9.10
N VAL A 70 -4.55 1.72 10.04
CA VAL A 70 -4.84 1.84 11.48
C VAL A 70 -5.37 3.23 11.82
N ASP A 71 -4.77 4.29 11.28
CA ASP A 71 -5.23 5.67 11.51
C ASP A 71 -6.63 5.92 10.94
N TYR A 72 -6.89 5.46 9.71
CA TYR A 72 -8.22 5.53 9.10
C TYR A 72 -9.26 4.76 9.93
N ASN A 73 -8.95 3.53 10.34
CA ASN A 73 -9.84 2.72 11.15
C ASN A 73 -10.12 3.36 12.51
N THR A 74 -9.09 3.91 13.15
CA THR A 74 -9.23 4.61 14.43
C THR A 74 -10.09 5.86 14.30
N THR A 75 -9.89 6.64 13.24
CA THR A 75 -10.70 7.82 12.94
C THR A 75 -12.16 7.44 12.68
N HIS A 76 -12.40 6.37 11.91
CA HIS A 76 -13.74 5.84 11.69
C HIS A 76 -14.42 5.43 13.00
N LEU A 77 -13.73 4.70 13.88
CA LEU A 77 -14.26 4.32 15.20
C LEU A 77 -14.61 5.53 16.07
N LYS A 78 -13.78 6.58 16.03
CA LYS A 78 -14.02 7.81 16.78
C LYS A 78 -15.28 8.54 16.26
N LEU A 79 -15.33 8.82 14.95
CA LEU A 79 -16.48 9.48 14.32
C LEU A 79 -17.76 8.67 14.52
N TRP A 80 -17.65 7.35 14.54
CA TRP A 80 -18.75 6.47 14.84
C TRP A 80 -19.27 6.62 16.27
N GLY A 81 -18.39 6.65 17.27
CA GLY A 81 -18.77 6.93 18.66
C GLY A 81 -19.45 8.30 18.82
N GLU A 82 -18.92 9.33 18.16
CA GLU A 82 -19.51 10.68 18.14
C GLU A 82 -20.93 10.66 17.53
N PHE A 83 -21.12 9.96 16.42
CA PHE A 83 -22.42 9.81 15.78
C PHE A 83 -23.45 9.09 16.67
N LEU A 84 -23.05 8.01 17.33
CA LEU A 84 -23.92 7.30 18.28
C LEU A 84 -24.33 8.18 19.46
N ASN A 85 -23.44 9.06 19.93
CA ASN A 85 -23.79 10.03 20.97
C ASN A 85 -24.84 11.02 20.48
N ILE A 86 -24.71 11.55 19.27
CA ILE A 86 -25.70 12.45 18.66
C ILE A 86 -27.06 11.74 18.52
N LEU A 87 -27.07 10.49 18.04
CA LEU A 87 -28.28 9.69 17.98
C LEU A 87 -28.89 9.49 19.36
N SER A 88 -28.07 9.13 20.36
CA SER A 88 -28.53 8.95 21.74
C SER A 88 -29.16 10.22 22.30
N GLU A 89 -28.56 11.39 22.04
CA GLU A 89 -29.11 12.69 22.44
C GLU A 89 -30.44 13.00 21.74
N ALA A 90 -30.53 12.77 20.42
CA ALA A 90 -31.77 12.94 19.67
C ALA A 90 -32.89 12.02 20.19
N LEU A 91 -32.55 10.84 20.73
CA LEU A 91 -33.50 9.89 21.30
C LEU A 91 -33.89 10.17 22.76
N LYS A 92 -33.08 10.91 23.51
CA LYS A 92 -33.42 11.31 24.88
C LYS A 92 -34.65 12.21 24.89
N ASP A 93 -34.88 13.00 23.84
CA ASP A 93 -36.12 13.74 23.66
C ASP A 93 -37.21 12.84 23.05
N ILE A 94 -37.65 11.88 23.86
CA ILE A 94 -38.57 10.81 23.47
C ILE A 94 -39.91 11.34 22.95
N GLU A 95 -40.26 12.59 23.30
CA GLU A 95 -41.47 13.27 22.82
C GLU A 95 -41.43 13.51 21.31
N ASN A 96 -40.25 13.67 20.70
CA ASN A 96 -40.10 13.83 19.25
C ASN A 96 -40.31 12.54 18.45
N ILE A 97 -40.24 11.39 19.12
CA ILE A 97 -40.46 10.07 18.50
C ILE A 97 -41.76 9.41 18.96
N LYS A 98 -42.55 10.07 19.80
CA LYS A 98 -43.87 9.60 20.21
C LYS A 98 -44.96 10.05 19.24
N THR A 99 -45.95 9.20 19.06
CA THR A 99 -47.21 9.52 18.41
C THR A 99 -48.10 10.35 19.34
N ARG A 100 -49.17 10.95 18.80
CA ARG A 100 -50.13 11.76 19.59
C ARG A 100 -50.77 11.01 20.77
N ASP A 101 -50.81 9.68 20.74
CA ASP A 101 -51.30 8.82 21.83
C ASP A 101 -50.19 8.39 22.82
N GLY A 102 -49.00 8.99 22.73
CA GLY A 102 -47.89 8.77 23.66
C GLY A 102 -47.09 7.49 23.42
N LYS A 103 -47.42 6.70 22.38
CA LYS A 103 -46.68 5.51 21.99
C LYS A 103 -45.47 5.88 21.13
N ILE A 104 -44.45 5.02 21.08
CA ILE A 104 -43.30 5.26 20.20
C ILE A 104 -43.72 5.01 18.74
N SER A 105 -43.35 5.93 17.85
CA SER A 105 -43.56 5.82 16.41
C SER A 105 -42.72 4.69 15.82
N ALA A 106 -43.39 3.70 15.23
CA ALA A 106 -42.73 2.62 14.49
C ALA A 106 -41.84 3.16 13.36
N ALA A 107 -42.27 4.23 12.68
CA ALA A 107 -41.49 4.86 11.60
C ALA A 107 -40.22 5.56 12.12
N ALA A 108 -40.26 6.11 13.34
CA ALA A 108 -39.07 6.67 13.97
C ALA A 108 -38.08 5.56 14.35
N LEU A 109 -38.57 4.48 14.94
CA LEU A 109 -37.78 3.27 15.25
C LEU A 109 -37.12 2.67 14.01
N GLU A 110 -37.86 2.56 12.90
CA GLU A 110 -37.36 2.03 11.64
C GLU A 110 -36.24 2.91 11.04
N LYS A 111 -36.39 4.23 11.07
CA LYS A 111 -35.33 5.15 10.61
C LYS A 111 -34.05 4.99 11.42
N LEU A 112 -34.17 4.85 12.75
CA LEU A 112 -33.03 4.64 13.63
C LEU A 112 -32.36 3.29 13.37
N ALA A 113 -33.14 2.22 13.24
CA ALA A 113 -32.63 0.90 12.92
C ALA A 113 -31.90 0.88 11.56
N ASN A 114 -32.45 1.55 10.55
CA ASN A 114 -31.82 1.68 9.23
C ASN A 114 -30.50 2.45 9.28
N VAL A 115 -30.44 3.52 10.08
CA VAL A 115 -29.22 4.28 10.30
C VAL A 115 -28.16 3.43 11.01
N MET A 116 -28.56 2.68 12.05
CA MET A 116 -27.69 1.75 12.77
C MET A 116 -27.13 0.65 11.85
N ASP A 117 -27.97 0.02 11.03
CA ASP A 117 -27.56 -1.03 10.09
C ASP A 117 -26.56 -0.54 9.04
N LYS A 118 -26.85 0.61 8.40
CA LYS A 118 -25.94 1.21 7.39
C LYS A 118 -24.58 1.53 7.98
N ALA A 119 -24.57 2.02 9.20
CA ALA A 119 -23.34 2.48 9.80
C ALA A 119 -22.51 1.34 10.42
N GLN A 120 -23.16 0.28 10.93
CA GLN A 120 -22.50 -0.99 11.23
C GLN A 120 -21.87 -1.63 9.99
N LYS A 121 -22.56 -1.60 8.84
CA LYS A 121 -22.01 -2.06 7.55
C LYS A 121 -20.78 -1.26 7.13
N GLY A 122 -20.83 0.08 7.25
CA GLY A 122 -19.68 0.94 6.98
C GLY A 122 -18.46 0.61 7.85
N GLN A 123 -18.68 0.37 9.16
CA GLN A 123 -17.63 -0.02 10.10
C GLN A 123 -17.01 -1.37 9.74
N ARG A 124 -17.82 -2.38 9.41
CA ARG A 124 -17.33 -3.70 9.00
C ARG A 124 -16.50 -3.65 7.71
N LEU A 125 -16.91 -2.83 6.74
CA LEU A 125 -16.15 -2.61 5.51
C LEU A 125 -14.79 -1.93 5.78
N ALA A 126 -14.75 -0.89 6.63
CA ALA A 126 -13.50 -0.21 6.98
C ALA A 126 -12.50 -1.15 7.67
N LEU A 127 -12.99 -2.01 8.57
CA LEU A 127 -12.19 -3.00 9.29
C LEU A 127 -11.83 -4.23 8.43
N GLY A 128 -12.25 -4.30 7.16
CA GLY A 128 -12.05 -5.46 6.30
C GLY A 128 -12.77 -6.72 6.78
N LEU A 129 -13.77 -6.58 7.66
CA LEU A 129 -14.57 -7.69 8.19
C LEU A 129 -15.67 -8.14 7.22
N ASP A 130 -16.02 -7.27 6.27
CA ASP A 130 -16.81 -7.62 5.11
C ASP A 130 -15.89 -7.46 3.89
N GLU A 131 -15.65 -8.54 3.15
CA GLU A 131 -15.04 -8.44 1.83
C GLU A 131 -15.93 -7.50 1.00
N GLN A 132 -15.34 -6.44 0.43
CA GLN A 132 -15.93 -5.92 -0.79
C GLN A 132 -15.96 -7.11 -1.74
N LYS A 133 -17.15 -7.59 -2.11
CA LYS A 133 -17.33 -8.28 -3.38
C LYS A 133 -17.03 -7.26 -4.49
N GLN A 134 -15.79 -6.82 -4.58
CA GLN A 134 -15.25 -6.26 -5.79
C GLN A 134 -15.25 -7.44 -6.74
N ASP A 135 -16.14 -7.37 -7.72
CA ASP A 135 -16.14 -8.27 -8.85
C ASP A 135 -14.82 -8.06 -9.61
N ASN A 136 -13.76 -8.69 -9.10
CA ASN A 136 -12.41 -8.64 -9.65
C ASN A 136 -12.33 -9.35 -11.01
N THR A 137 -13.46 -9.86 -11.52
CA THR A 137 -13.62 -10.41 -12.85
C THR A 137 -13.15 -9.41 -13.92
N GLU A 138 -13.39 -8.11 -13.76
CA GLU A 138 -12.94 -7.12 -14.75
C GLU A 138 -11.40 -6.94 -14.75
N LEU A 139 -10.77 -6.95 -13.57
CA LEU A 139 -9.32 -6.90 -13.40
C LEU A 139 -8.65 -8.18 -13.90
N LEU A 140 -9.21 -9.34 -13.56
CA LEU A 140 -8.75 -10.64 -14.03
C LEU A 140 -8.88 -10.78 -15.56
N ASN A 141 -9.96 -10.26 -16.15
CA ASN A 141 -10.13 -10.23 -17.60
C ASN A 141 -9.08 -9.35 -18.26
N LYS A 142 -8.81 -8.15 -17.74
CA LYS A 142 -7.74 -7.27 -18.27
C LYS A 142 -6.35 -7.89 -18.15
N VAL A 143 -6.05 -8.57 -17.03
CA VAL A 143 -4.78 -9.30 -16.87
C VAL A 143 -4.68 -10.45 -17.88
N ASN A 144 -5.75 -11.21 -18.10
CA ASN A 144 -5.78 -12.30 -19.08
C ASN A 144 -5.62 -11.80 -20.52
N GLU A 145 -6.22 -10.66 -20.87
CA GLU A 145 -6.03 -10.02 -22.18
C GLU A 145 -4.58 -9.59 -22.40
N ILE A 146 -3.94 -8.97 -21.40
CA ILE A 146 -2.53 -8.56 -21.47
C ILE A 146 -1.62 -9.79 -21.61
N VAL A 147 -1.86 -10.86 -20.85
CA VAL A 147 -1.07 -12.10 -20.93
C VAL A 147 -1.19 -12.74 -22.31
N ARG A 148 -2.39 -12.77 -22.91
CA ARG A 148 -2.60 -13.27 -24.26
C ARG A 148 -1.88 -12.43 -25.30
N ALA A 149 -1.99 -11.10 -25.23
CA ALA A 149 -1.30 -10.20 -26.15
C ALA A 149 0.23 -10.39 -26.11
N LEU A 150 0.80 -10.61 -24.91
CA LEU A 150 2.24 -10.88 -24.75
C LEU A 150 2.67 -12.28 -25.23
N GLN A 151 1.74 -13.23 -25.30
CA GLN A 151 1.98 -14.57 -25.85
C GLN A 151 1.88 -14.58 -27.37
N ASP A 152 0.98 -13.77 -27.94
CA ASP A 152 0.80 -13.64 -29.38
C ASP A 152 1.92 -12.82 -30.05
N ASP A 153 2.57 -11.89 -29.33
CA ASP A 153 3.72 -11.11 -29.81
C ASP A 153 5.05 -11.89 -29.86
N ASN A 154 5.07 -13.18 -29.47
CA ASN A 154 6.26 -14.05 -29.47
C ASN A 154 6.24 -15.13 -30.57
N VAL A 155 5.43 -14.98 -31.62
CA VAL A 155 5.39 -15.87 -32.81
C VAL A 155 5.87 -15.16 -34.07
#